data_AF-A0A318L3N5-F1
#
_entry.id   AF-A0A318L3N5-F1
#
_cell.length_a   1.000
_cell.length_b   1.000
_cell.length_c   1.000
_cell.angle_alpha   90.00
_cell.angle_beta   90.00
_cell.angle_gamma   90.00
#
_symmetry.space_group_name_H-M   'P 1'
#
loop_
_entity.id
_entity.type
_entity.pdbx_description
1 polymer ?
#
loop_
_entity_poly.entity_id
_entity_poly.type
_entity_poly.pdbx_seq_one_letter_code
_entity_poly.pdbx_strand_id
1 'polypeptide(L)'
;MTLIRPIRLALLLASFSSVPALAAPAPESFLAKMATEAMNQLYKRYDDSKKCWVTRYQGDIYCMEIDSVNQAGGMLHVFAIGSTSDAAHVTPGVAGGIVLDITSRPAKVVAASKVIGEYGNTGSAPNAWQFTRLGSKAWGWINTSSDIHQGVIEGSMSILGVHGKEIVELGGFASLFSCEDCAGVKGTADDINSAIQFDTLNDKPMYPFTVRMFGKRNGKPLDITYKNISFDPGTGRYRMPKMLLDR
;
A
#
# COMPACT_ATOMS: atom_id res chain seq x y z
N MET A 1 -32.78 -10.87 78.45
CA MET A 1 -32.27 -12.01 77.66
C MET A 1 -32.51 -11.68 76.20
N THR A 2 -31.48 -11.20 75.51
CA THR A 2 -31.57 -10.65 74.16
C THR A 2 -30.73 -11.52 73.23
N LEU A 3 -31.37 -12.24 72.30
CA LEU A 3 -30.71 -13.09 71.31
C LEU A 3 -30.21 -12.25 70.12
N ILE A 4 -28.92 -12.36 69.81
CA ILE A 4 -28.31 -11.82 68.58
C ILE A 4 -27.99 -13.02 67.67
N ARG A 5 -28.52 -13.02 66.43
CA ARG A 5 -28.18 -13.98 65.37
C ARG A 5 -26.89 -13.57 64.65
N PRO A 6 -26.05 -14.50 64.19
CA PRO A 6 -24.88 -14.17 63.37
C PRO A 6 -25.25 -14.07 61.88
N ILE A 7 -24.72 -13.04 61.21
CA ILE A 7 -24.77 -12.83 59.76
C ILE A 7 -23.61 -13.62 59.13
N ARG A 8 -23.91 -14.51 58.17
CA ARG A 8 -22.88 -15.14 57.31
C ARG A 8 -22.59 -14.22 56.13
N LEU A 9 -21.37 -13.70 56.06
CA LEU A 9 -20.86 -12.94 54.92
C LEU A 9 -20.34 -13.92 53.86
N ALA A 10 -21.01 -14.01 52.71
CA ALA A 10 -20.55 -14.80 51.57
C ALA A 10 -19.53 -13.98 50.77
N LEU A 11 -18.29 -14.47 50.69
CA LEU A 11 -17.23 -13.87 49.88
C LEU A 11 -17.37 -14.37 48.43
N LEU A 12 -17.86 -13.54 47.53
CA LEU A 12 -17.81 -13.78 46.08
C LEU A 12 -16.41 -13.47 45.57
N LEU A 13 -15.61 -14.51 45.30
CA LEU A 13 -14.36 -14.40 44.55
C LEU A 13 -14.70 -14.21 43.07
N ALA A 14 -14.62 -12.99 42.58
CA ALA A 14 -14.64 -12.70 41.15
C ALA A 14 -13.31 -13.17 40.52
N SER A 15 -13.39 -14.25 39.75
CA SER A 15 -12.30 -14.72 38.90
C SER A 15 -12.12 -13.75 37.72
N PHE A 16 -11.14 -12.86 37.82
CA PHE A 16 -10.70 -12.04 36.69
C PHE A 16 -10.01 -12.95 35.67
N SER A 17 -10.71 -13.26 34.57
CA SER A 17 -10.09 -13.87 33.40
C SER A 17 -9.14 -12.83 32.79
N SER A 18 -7.84 -13.04 32.90
CA SER A 18 -6.83 -12.23 32.23
C SER A 18 -6.92 -12.47 30.73
N VAL A 19 -7.52 -11.52 30.01
CA VAL A 19 -7.33 -11.43 28.56
C VAL A 19 -5.84 -11.16 28.34
N PRO A 20 -5.11 -11.95 27.54
CA PRO A 20 -3.72 -11.64 27.23
C PRO A 20 -3.69 -10.27 26.54
N ALA A 21 -3.05 -9.30 27.20
CA ALA A 21 -2.83 -7.99 26.62
C ALA A 21 -2.11 -8.17 25.29
N LEU A 22 -2.73 -7.72 24.20
CA LEU A 22 -2.04 -7.51 22.94
C LEU A 22 -0.76 -6.73 23.27
N ALA A 23 0.41 -7.28 22.96
CA ALA A 23 1.67 -6.64 23.27
C ALA A 23 1.64 -5.19 22.78
N ALA A 24 2.00 -4.24 23.65
CA ALA A 24 2.03 -2.83 23.29
C ALA A 24 2.88 -2.63 22.02
N PRO A 25 2.48 -1.71 21.11
CA PRO A 25 3.26 -1.40 19.93
C PRO A 25 4.68 -1.00 20.34
N ALA A 26 5.66 -1.35 19.52
CA ALA A 26 7.04 -1.02 19.83
C ALA A 26 7.26 0.50 19.76
N PRO A 27 8.19 1.07 20.55
CA PRO A 27 8.48 2.49 20.47
C PRO A 27 8.87 2.93 19.06
N GLU A 28 8.39 4.09 18.62
CA GLU A 28 8.62 4.62 17.27
C GLU A 28 10.11 4.73 16.92
N SER A 29 10.94 5.20 17.85
CA SER A 29 12.39 5.31 17.67
C SER A 29 13.07 3.95 17.44
N PHE A 30 12.55 2.88 18.05
CA PHE A 30 13.03 1.53 17.82
C PHE A 30 12.64 1.03 16.43
N LEU A 31 11.39 1.27 16.01
CA LEU A 31 10.91 0.93 14.67
C LEU A 31 11.68 1.68 13.58
N ALA A 32 11.95 2.97 13.77
CA ALA A 32 12.75 3.78 12.86
C ALA A 32 14.17 3.23 12.71
N LYS A 33 14.85 2.88 13.82
CA LYS A 33 16.18 2.27 13.78
C LYS A 33 16.18 0.93 13.04
N MET A 34 15.18 0.08 13.29
CA MET A 34 15.03 -1.18 12.57
C MET A 34 14.80 -0.96 11.07
N ALA A 35 13.97 0.02 10.71
CA ALA A 35 13.71 0.37 9.32
C ALA A 35 14.99 0.83 8.61
N THR A 36 15.76 1.74 9.22
CA THR A 36 17.06 2.19 8.68
C THR A 36 18.04 1.03 8.50
N GLU A 37 18.14 0.12 9.47
CA GLU A 37 19.02 -1.06 9.36
C GLU A 37 18.57 -1.98 8.23
N ALA A 38 17.26 -2.22 8.09
CA ALA A 38 16.71 -3.01 7.00
C ALA A 38 17.01 -2.37 5.63
N MET A 39 16.84 -1.05 5.51
CA MET A 39 17.19 -0.29 4.30
C MET A 39 18.69 -0.39 3.98
N ASN A 40 19.56 -0.29 5.00
CA ASN A 40 21.01 -0.49 4.85
C ASN A 40 21.33 -1.90 4.31
N GLN A 41 20.67 -2.93 4.83
CA GLN A 41 20.87 -4.31 4.36
C GLN A 41 20.37 -4.52 2.93
N LEU A 42 19.20 -3.96 2.59
CA LEU A 42 18.60 -4.11 1.26
C LEU A 42 19.43 -3.38 0.20
N TYR A 43 19.66 -2.08 0.39
CA TYR A 43 20.26 -1.22 -0.64
C TYR A 43 21.79 -1.17 -0.59
N LYS A 44 22.40 -1.39 0.59
CA LYS A 44 23.86 -1.41 0.84
C LYS A 44 24.64 -0.13 0.57
N ARG A 45 24.11 0.79 -0.26
CA ARG A 45 24.77 2.02 -0.67
C ARG A 45 23.97 3.23 -0.21
N TYR A 46 24.31 3.75 0.96
CA TYR A 46 23.78 5.03 1.43
C TYR A 46 24.69 6.17 0.96
N ASP A 47 24.11 7.24 0.43
CA ASP A 47 24.81 8.46 0.05
C ASP A 47 24.58 9.52 1.14
N ASP A 48 25.60 9.77 1.96
CA ASP A 48 25.52 10.73 3.05
C ASP A 48 25.31 12.18 2.60
N SER A 49 25.69 12.52 1.37
CA SER A 49 25.50 13.86 0.81
C SER A 49 24.06 14.09 0.39
N LYS A 50 23.42 13.04 -0.17
CA LYS A 50 22.03 13.07 -0.64
C LYS A 50 21.02 12.59 0.40
N LYS A 51 21.48 12.01 1.52
CA LYS A 51 20.66 11.44 2.60
C LYS A 51 19.68 10.36 2.13
N CYS A 52 20.11 9.53 1.19
CA CYS A 52 19.27 8.48 0.62
C CYS A 52 20.07 7.21 0.26
N TRP A 53 19.36 6.11 0.02
CA TRP A 53 19.95 4.88 -0.50
C TRP A 53 19.94 4.88 -2.02
N VAL A 54 21.09 4.64 -2.64
CA VAL A 54 21.23 4.67 -4.09
C VAL A 54 20.98 3.28 -4.68
N THR A 55 20.04 3.19 -5.62
CA THR A 55 19.81 2.00 -6.44
C THR A 55 19.88 2.34 -7.93
N ARG A 56 19.99 1.29 -8.76
CA ARG A 56 19.87 1.40 -10.22
C ARG A 56 18.70 0.57 -10.68
N TYR A 57 17.95 1.09 -11.64
CA TYR A 57 16.85 0.38 -12.29
C TYR A 57 16.71 0.87 -13.72
N GLN A 58 16.64 -0.06 -14.68
CA GLN A 58 16.56 0.22 -16.12
C GLN A 58 17.60 1.22 -16.68
N GLY A 59 18.75 1.36 -16.03
CA GLY A 59 19.83 2.27 -16.45
C GLY A 59 19.90 3.56 -15.63
N ASP A 60 18.77 3.97 -15.04
CA ASP A 60 18.66 5.16 -14.21
C ASP A 60 19.15 4.93 -12.78
N ILE A 61 19.53 6.02 -12.11
CA ILE A 61 19.96 6.04 -10.72
C ILE A 61 18.85 6.67 -9.87
N TYR A 62 18.39 5.91 -8.88
CA TYR A 62 17.34 6.36 -7.97
C TYR A 62 17.91 6.58 -6.56
N CYS A 63 17.47 7.67 -5.96
CA CYS A 63 17.70 8.06 -4.58
C CYS A 63 16.48 7.62 -3.77
N MET A 64 16.61 6.50 -3.05
CA MET A 64 15.55 5.85 -2.29
C MET A 64 15.50 6.41 -0.87
N GLU A 65 14.32 6.73 -0.38
CA GLU A 65 14.04 7.23 0.95
C GLU A 65 12.92 6.40 1.60
N ILE A 66 12.87 6.37 2.93
CA ILE A 66 11.76 5.77 3.66
C ILE A 66 10.58 6.74 3.57
N ASP A 67 9.48 6.30 2.98
CA ASP A 67 8.21 7.04 2.94
C ASP A 67 7.40 6.77 4.21
N SER A 68 7.25 5.49 4.57
CA SER A 68 6.43 5.11 5.71
C SER A 68 6.90 3.83 6.41
N VAL A 69 6.66 3.78 7.71
CA VAL A 69 6.98 2.64 8.59
C VAL A 69 5.73 2.28 9.39
N ASN A 70 5.21 1.08 9.18
CA ASN A 70 3.94 0.65 9.76
C ASN A 70 4.06 -0.70 10.46
N GLN A 71 3.55 -0.81 11.69
CA GLN A 71 3.48 -2.07 12.41
C GLN A 71 2.08 -2.68 12.28
N ALA A 72 2.01 -3.93 11.80
CA ALA A 72 0.73 -4.66 11.72
C ALA A 72 0.94 -6.18 11.75
N GLY A 73 0.12 -6.89 12.53
CA GLY A 73 0.13 -8.36 12.60
C GLY A 73 1.44 -9.00 13.05
N GLY A 74 2.21 -8.32 13.91
CA GLY A 74 3.54 -8.79 14.30
C GLY A 74 4.62 -8.56 13.24
N MET A 75 4.31 -7.79 12.19
CA MET A 75 5.25 -7.41 11.14
C MET A 75 5.56 -5.91 11.19
N LEU A 76 6.76 -5.54 10.76
CA LEU A 76 7.14 -4.17 10.42
C LEU A 76 7.19 -4.03 8.91
N HIS A 77 6.42 -3.09 8.37
CA HIS A 77 6.33 -2.79 6.94
C HIS A 77 7.06 -1.47 6.70
N VAL A 78 8.19 -1.54 6.00
CA VAL A 78 9.01 -0.40 5.60
C VAL A 78 8.78 -0.16 4.13
N PHE A 79 8.20 0.99 3.80
CA PHE A 79 7.97 1.40 2.43
C PHE A 79 8.98 2.46 2.02
N ALA A 80 9.53 2.30 0.83
CA ALA A 80 10.51 3.21 0.28
C ALA A 80 10.03 3.76 -1.06
N ILE A 81 10.34 5.02 -1.31
CA ILE A 81 10.09 5.68 -2.59
C ILE A 81 11.41 6.22 -3.14
N GLY A 82 11.54 6.23 -4.46
CA GLY A 82 12.77 6.61 -5.15
C GLY A 82 12.55 7.62 -6.25
N SER A 83 13.32 8.70 -6.21
CA SER A 83 13.33 9.73 -7.25
C SER A 83 14.66 9.71 -8.00
N THR A 84 14.64 10.04 -9.28
CA THR A 84 15.87 10.23 -10.08
C THR A 84 16.34 11.68 -9.98
N SER A 85 17.66 11.91 -10.01
CA SER A 85 18.22 13.27 -10.08
C SER A 85 18.14 13.88 -11.48
N ASP A 86 18.04 13.02 -12.50
CA ASP A 86 17.88 13.43 -13.89
C ASP A 86 16.38 13.40 -14.19
N ALA A 87 15.64 14.39 -13.66
CA ALA A 87 14.21 14.58 -13.91
C ALA A 87 13.96 14.96 -15.39
N ALA A 88 14.34 14.06 -16.30
CA ALA A 88 13.91 14.09 -17.68
C ALA A 88 12.39 13.95 -17.70
N HIS A 89 11.76 14.60 -18.67
CA HIS A 89 10.33 14.86 -18.76
C HIS A 89 9.43 13.60 -18.84
N VAL A 90 10.01 12.39 -18.72
CA VAL A 90 9.36 11.08 -18.87
C VAL A 90 9.89 9.99 -17.93
N THR A 91 10.80 10.28 -17.00
CA THR A 91 11.34 9.23 -16.12
C THR A 91 10.40 9.03 -14.94
N PRO A 92 9.81 7.85 -14.71
CA PRO A 92 8.97 7.61 -13.55
C PRO A 92 9.81 7.54 -12.27
N GLY A 93 9.20 7.84 -11.12
CA GLY A 93 9.76 7.45 -9.84
C GLY A 93 9.56 5.96 -9.59
N VAL A 94 10.16 5.42 -8.52
CA VAL A 94 10.05 4.00 -8.17
C VAL A 94 9.58 3.80 -6.74
N ALA A 95 9.04 2.62 -6.45
CA ALA A 95 8.77 2.17 -5.09
C ALA A 95 9.62 0.94 -4.73
N GLY A 96 9.94 0.80 -3.45
CA GLY A 96 10.62 -0.34 -2.86
C GLY A 96 10.05 -0.65 -1.49
N GLY A 97 10.52 -1.72 -0.85
CA GLY A 97 10.10 -1.98 0.51
C GLY A 97 10.63 -3.28 1.10
N ILE A 98 10.40 -3.42 2.40
CA ILE A 98 10.80 -4.56 3.22
C ILE A 98 9.68 -4.84 4.22
N VAL A 99 9.35 -6.12 4.38
CA VAL A 99 8.49 -6.61 5.46
C VAL A 99 9.32 -7.50 6.37
N LEU A 100 9.33 -7.17 7.66
CA LEU A 100 10.06 -7.91 8.70
C LEU A 100 9.08 -8.57 9.66
N ASP A 101 9.31 -9.84 9.98
CA ASP A 101 8.74 -10.46 11.17
C ASP A 101 9.50 -10.00 12.40
N ILE A 102 8.84 -9.18 13.21
CA ILE A 102 9.38 -8.61 14.44
C ILE A 102 8.97 -9.41 15.69
N THR A 103 8.20 -10.49 15.52
CA THR A 103 7.95 -11.48 16.58
C THR A 103 9.10 -12.47 16.72
N SER A 104 9.81 -12.73 15.62
CA SER A 104 11.07 -13.49 15.60
C SER A 104 12.22 -12.70 16.27
N ARG A 105 13.11 -13.42 16.98
CA ARG A 105 14.38 -12.88 17.51
C ARG A 105 15.57 -13.70 16.98
N PRO A 106 16.47 -13.15 16.16
CA PRO A 106 16.40 -11.80 15.58
C PRO A 106 15.21 -11.65 14.62
N ALA A 107 14.81 -10.41 14.33
CA ALA A 107 13.79 -10.12 13.33
C ALA A 107 14.19 -10.70 11.97
N LYS A 108 13.22 -11.19 11.21
CA LYS A 108 13.47 -11.89 9.93
C LYS A 108 12.85 -11.14 8.77
N VAL A 109 13.57 -11.02 7.67
CA VAL A 109 13.00 -10.54 6.41
C VAL A 109 12.01 -11.58 5.88
N VAL A 110 10.74 -11.16 5.74
CA VAL A 110 9.67 -11.96 5.15
C VAL A 110 9.63 -11.74 3.65
N ALA A 111 9.68 -10.47 3.24
CA ALA A 111 9.71 -10.07 1.84
C ALA A 111 10.52 -8.78 1.67
N ALA A 112 11.19 -8.63 0.53
CA ALA A 112 11.88 -7.40 0.19
C ALA A 112 12.00 -7.22 -1.32
N SER A 113 11.82 -5.99 -1.79
CA SER A 113 12.01 -5.60 -3.19
C SER A 113 12.73 -4.27 -3.24
N LYS A 114 13.89 -4.21 -3.90
CA LYS A 114 14.63 -2.94 -4.11
C LYS A 114 13.82 -1.95 -4.94
N VAL A 115 13.22 -2.47 -6.01
CA VAL A 115 12.30 -1.76 -6.89
C VAL A 115 11.15 -2.72 -7.19
N ILE A 116 9.93 -2.26 -6.94
CA ILE A 116 8.66 -2.99 -7.16
C ILE A 116 8.13 -2.66 -8.56
N GLY A 117 8.25 -1.40 -8.97
CA GLY A 117 7.74 -0.87 -10.22
C GLY A 117 8.02 0.62 -10.35
N GLU A 118 7.52 1.18 -11.45
CA GLU A 118 7.62 2.57 -11.84
C GLU A 118 6.26 3.26 -11.66
N TYR A 119 6.27 4.46 -11.10
CA TYR A 119 5.06 5.19 -10.76
C TYR A 119 5.25 6.70 -10.96
N GLY A 120 4.22 7.38 -11.51
CA GLY A 120 4.31 8.80 -11.90
C GLY A 120 5.12 9.02 -13.19
N ASN A 121 5.38 10.28 -13.57
CA ASN A 121 6.04 10.59 -14.85
C ASN A 121 6.97 11.83 -14.84
N THR A 122 7.43 12.30 -13.67
CA THR A 122 8.21 13.56 -13.55
C THR A 122 9.49 13.41 -12.72
N GLY A 123 10.09 12.22 -12.75
CA GLY A 123 11.30 11.85 -12.01
C GLY A 123 11.07 11.69 -10.50
N SER A 124 9.89 12.06 -10.02
CA SER A 124 9.49 12.02 -8.62
C SER A 124 8.59 10.82 -8.38
N ALA A 125 8.88 10.06 -7.32
CA ALA A 125 7.96 9.03 -6.88
C ALA A 125 6.61 9.63 -6.43
N PRO A 126 5.49 8.90 -6.62
CA PRO A 126 4.21 9.36 -6.11
C PRO A 126 4.28 9.56 -4.62
N ASN A 127 3.77 10.69 -4.17
CA ASN A 127 3.47 10.94 -2.78
C ASN A 127 2.07 10.37 -2.45
N ALA A 128 1.76 10.17 -1.16
CA ALA A 128 0.47 9.67 -0.67
C ALA A 128 0.19 8.18 -0.89
N TRP A 129 1.17 7.30 -0.70
CA TRP A 129 0.90 5.87 -0.54
C TRP A 129 0.12 5.59 0.75
N GLN A 130 -0.95 4.81 0.65
CA GLN A 130 -1.82 4.48 1.78
C GLN A 130 -1.54 3.04 2.25
N PHE A 131 -1.05 2.90 3.48
CA PHE A 131 -0.92 1.60 4.11
C PHE A 131 -2.29 1.00 4.42
N THR A 132 -2.65 -0.08 3.74
CA THR A 132 -4.00 -0.62 3.70
C THR A 132 -4.02 -2.09 4.09
N ARG A 133 -5.02 -2.50 4.86
CA ARG A 133 -5.29 -3.92 5.11
C ARG A 133 -5.92 -4.55 3.87
N LEU A 134 -5.17 -5.40 3.19
CA LEU A 134 -5.56 -6.07 1.95
C LEU A 134 -6.21 -7.44 2.18
N GLY A 135 -6.22 -7.93 3.42
CA GLY A 135 -6.75 -9.25 3.76
C GLY A 135 -6.83 -9.48 5.27
N SER A 136 -7.30 -10.66 5.68
CA SER A 136 -7.45 -10.98 7.10
C SER A 136 -6.14 -10.93 7.87
N LYS A 137 -5.01 -11.19 7.19
CA LYS A 137 -3.65 -11.06 7.74
C LYS A 137 -2.67 -10.40 6.77
N ALA A 138 -3.17 -9.75 5.72
CA ALA A 138 -2.37 -9.16 4.68
C ALA A 138 -2.50 -7.63 4.70
N TRP A 139 -1.37 -6.95 4.55
CA TRP A 139 -1.27 -5.51 4.40
C TRP A 139 -0.42 -5.17 3.19
N GLY A 140 -0.57 -3.94 2.71
CA GLY A 140 0.18 -3.42 1.59
C GLY A 140 -0.06 -1.94 1.39
N TRP A 141 0.22 -1.45 0.20
CA TRP A 141 0.15 -0.03 -0.11
C TRP A 141 -0.68 0.21 -1.34
N ILE A 142 -1.47 1.28 -1.31
CA ILE A 142 -2.30 1.70 -2.43
C ILE A 142 -2.00 3.15 -2.74
N ASN A 143 -1.82 3.46 -4.01
CA ASN A 143 -1.64 4.83 -4.45
C ASN A 143 -2.32 5.03 -5.81
N THR A 144 -2.66 6.27 -6.09
CA THR A 144 -2.99 6.73 -7.43
C THR A 144 -1.88 7.64 -7.90
N SER A 145 -1.22 7.26 -8.98
CA SER A 145 -0.29 8.13 -9.69
C SER A 145 -1.00 8.72 -10.90
N SER A 146 -0.68 9.97 -11.24
CA SER A 146 -1.22 10.62 -12.44
C SER A 146 -0.14 11.36 -13.17
N ASP A 147 -0.43 11.64 -14.42
CA ASP A 147 0.45 12.27 -15.35
C ASP A 147 -0.35 13.19 -16.28
N ILE A 148 0.27 14.29 -16.71
CA ILE A 148 -0.33 15.28 -17.59
C ILE A 148 0.54 15.44 -18.83
N HIS A 149 0.04 15.02 -19.99
CA HIS A 149 0.70 15.18 -21.28
C HIS A 149 -0.23 15.84 -22.29
N GLN A 150 0.22 16.95 -22.89
CA GLN A 150 -0.52 17.66 -23.95
C GLN A 150 -1.97 18.03 -23.58
N GLY A 151 -2.22 18.33 -22.29
CA GLY A 151 -3.55 18.68 -21.78
C GLY A 151 -4.44 17.48 -21.42
N VAL A 152 -3.95 16.24 -21.59
CA VAL A 152 -4.60 15.02 -21.11
C VAL A 152 -4.03 14.65 -19.75
N ILE A 153 -4.90 14.41 -18.77
CA ILE A 153 -4.56 13.84 -17.47
C ILE A 153 -4.91 12.35 -17.50
N GLU A 154 -3.93 11.47 -17.29
CA GLU A 154 -4.14 10.05 -17.07
C GLU A 154 -3.70 9.66 -15.67
N GLY A 155 -4.45 8.78 -15.01
CA GLY A 155 -4.08 8.23 -13.72
C GLY A 155 -4.21 6.72 -13.67
N SER A 156 -3.33 6.11 -12.89
CA SER A 156 -3.34 4.69 -12.56
C SER A 156 -3.36 4.48 -11.06
N MET A 157 -4.23 3.59 -10.59
CA MET A 157 -4.18 3.07 -9.24
C MET A 157 -3.31 1.83 -9.21
N SER A 158 -2.48 1.70 -8.18
CA SER A 158 -1.60 0.55 -7.93
C SER A 158 -1.87 -0.02 -6.54
N ILE A 159 -1.93 -1.36 -6.44
CA ILE A 159 -2.07 -2.11 -5.19
C ILE A 159 -0.82 -2.97 -5.03
N LEU A 160 0.00 -2.66 -4.04
CA LEU A 160 1.24 -3.38 -3.75
C LEU A 160 1.07 -4.24 -2.51
N GLY A 161 1.72 -5.41 -2.49
CA GLY A 161 1.74 -6.26 -1.30
C GLY A 161 2.66 -7.45 -1.45
N VAL A 162 2.72 -8.28 -0.42
CA VAL A 162 3.63 -9.43 -0.37
C VAL A 162 3.08 -10.59 -1.19
N HIS A 163 3.93 -11.15 -2.05
CA HIS A 163 3.71 -12.44 -2.70
C HIS A 163 5.02 -13.25 -2.67
N GLY A 164 5.00 -14.40 -1.98
CA GLY A 164 6.22 -15.17 -1.75
C GLY A 164 7.22 -14.40 -0.87
N LYS A 165 8.43 -14.17 -1.39
CA LYS A 165 9.52 -13.43 -0.71
C LYS A 165 9.71 -12.02 -1.24
N GLU A 166 8.79 -11.53 -2.06
CA GLU A 166 8.88 -10.25 -2.74
C GLU A 166 7.65 -9.40 -2.43
N ILE A 167 7.83 -8.09 -2.54
CA ILE A 167 6.72 -7.14 -2.65
C ILE A 167 6.51 -6.89 -4.14
N VAL A 168 5.28 -7.06 -4.60
CA VAL A 168 4.91 -6.98 -6.01
C VAL A 168 3.67 -6.11 -6.18
N GLU A 169 3.42 -5.66 -7.41
CA GLU A 169 2.12 -5.14 -7.78
C GLU A 169 1.11 -6.29 -7.90
N LEU A 170 0.16 -6.32 -6.96
CA LEU A 170 -0.94 -7.28 -6.90
C LEU A 170 -2.05 -6.90 -7.88
N GLY A 171 -2.15 -5.63 -8.26
CA GLY A 171 -3.05 -5.18 -9.30
C GLY A 171 -2.93 -3.68 -9.56
N GLY A 172 -3.26 -3.28 -10.78
CA GLY A 172 -3.37 -1.89 -11.17
C GLY A 172 -4.47 -1.69 -12.21
N PHE A 173 -5.03 -0.48 -12.27
CA PHE A 173 -6.10 -0.12 -13.20
C PHE A 173 -6.18 1.40 -13.40
N ALA A 174 -6.85 1.83 -14.47
CA ALA A 174 -7.07 3.24 -14.75
C ALA A 174 -7.91 3.90 -13.64
N SER A 175 -7.39 4.98 -13.05
CA SER A 175 -8.02 5.67 -11.92
C SER A 175 -8.57 7.03 -12.28
N LEU A 176 -7.98 7.68 -13.28
CA LEU A 176 -8.33 9.01 -13.71
C LEU A 176 -8.12 9.13 -15.23
N PHE A 177 -9.03 9.82 -15.89
CA PHE A 177 -8.82 10.37 -17.23
C PHE A 177 -9.51 11.73 -17.30
N SER A 178 -8.84 12.78 -17.77
CA SER A 178 -9.46 14.10 -18.01
C SER A 178 -8.82 14.82 -19.20
N CYS A 179 -9.61 15.55 -19.97
CA CYS A 179 -9.17 16.31 -21.14
C CYS A 179 -10.17 17.44 -21.42
N GLU A 180 -9.81 18.69 -21.08
CA GLU A 180 -10.72 19.85 -21.22
C GLU A 180 -10.55 20.59 -22.57
N ASP A 181 -9.36 20.53 -23.20
CA ASP A 181 -9.08 21.20 -24.50
C ASP A 181 -7.88 20.56 -25.24
N CYS A 182 -7.91 19.24 -25.44
CA CYS A 182 -6.80 18.55 -26.10
C CYS A 182 -6.81 18.87 -27.60
N ALA A 183 -5.93 19.78 -28.02
CA ALA A 183 -5.79 20.25 -29.40
C ALA A 183 -5.74 19.10 -30.41
N GLY A 184 -6.88 18.78 -31.03
CA GLY A 184 -6.98 17.79 -32.10
C GLY A 184 -7.27 16.35 -31.66
N VAL A 185 -7.41 16.03 -30.37
CA VAL A 185 -7.86 14.71 -29.90
C VAL A 185 -9.39 14.66 -29.99
N LYS A 186 -9.92 14.35 -31.18
CA LYS A 186 -11.36 14.18 -31.38
C LYS A 186 -11.85 12.91 -30.67
N GLY A 187 -12.54 13.12 -29.54
CA GLY A 187 -13.49 12.18 -28.94
C GLY A 187 -12.87 11.02 -28.17
N THR A 188 -12.72 11.23 -26.85
CA THR A 188 -12.63 10.30 -25.70
C THR A 188 -11.66 10.96 -24.70
N ALA A 189 -12.00 11.42 -23.48
CA ALA A 189 -13.10 11.22 -22.55
C ALA A 189 -13.32 12.49 -21.69
N ASP A 190 -14.53 12.66 -21.15
CA ASP A 190 -14.91 13.85 -20.37
C ASP A 190 -14.95 13.46 -18.88
N ASP A 191 -13.80 13.43 -18.23
CA ASP A 191 -13.61 13.11 -16.80
C ASP A 191 -14.10 11.72 -16.37
N ILE A 192 -13.19 10.76 -16.25
CA ILE A 192 -13.45 9.45 -15.65
C ILE A 192 -12.65 9.36 -14.36
N ASN A 193 -13.30 8.91 -13.28
CA ASN A 193 -12.67 8.65 -11.99
C ASN A 193 -13.01 7.23 -11.53
N SER A 194 -12.09 6.60 -10.78
CA SER A 194 -12.33 5.31 -10.14
C SER A 194 -12.16 5.39 -8.63
N ALA A 195 -13.05 4.72 -7.89
CA ALA A 195 -12.96 4.55 -6.45
C ALA A 195 -12.94 3.05 -6.09
N ILE A 196 -12.14 2.68 -5.09
CA ILE A 196 -11.99 1.30 -4.61
C ILE A 196 -12.56 1.13 -3.19
N GLN A 197 -13.15 -0.04 -2.93
CA GLN A 197 -13.57 -0.44 -1.59
C GLN A 197 -13.32 -1.93 -1.37
N PHE A 198 -12.43 -2.27 -0.43
CA PHE A 198 -12.24 -3.66 0.01
C PHE A 198 -13.41 -4.11 0.86
N ASP A 199 -13.85 -5.34 0.63
CA ASP A 199 -14.78 -6.03 1.51
C ASP A 199 -14.01 -6.53 2.73
N THR A 200 -13.99 -5.74 3.80
CA THR A 200 -13.23 -6.03 5.02
C THR A 200 -13.99 -6.90 6.02
N LEU A 201 -15.26 -7.24 5.72
CA LEU A 201 -16.11 -8.07 6.56
C LEU A 201 -15.90 -9.57 6.33
N ASN A 202 -15.25 -9.94 5.23
CA ASN A 202 -14.85 -11.33 5.01
C ASN A 202 -13.53 -11.68 5.71
N ASP A 203 -13.25 -12.96 5.86
CA ASP A 203 -12.07 -13.51 6.52
C ASP A 203 -10.99 -13.99 5.52
N LYS A 204 -11.12 -13.61 4.24
CA LYS A 204 -10.26 -14.13 3.19
C LYS A 204 -8.80 -13.69 3.38
N PRO A 205 -7.81 -14.52 2.99
CA PRO A 205 -6.39 -14.15 3.06
C PRO A 205 -6.08 -12.85 2.32
N MET A 206 -6.78 -12.62 1.21
CA MET A 206 -6.83 -11.36 0.48
C MET A 206 -8.30 -11.00 0.25
N TYR A 207 -8.69 -9.79 0.62
CA TYR A 207 -10.05 -9.29 0.51
C TYR A 207 -10.40 -9.03 -0.96
N PRO A 208 -11.53 -9.55 -1.48
CA PRO A 208 -12.10 -9.01 -2.70
C PRO A 208 -12.44 -7.53 -2.51
N PHE A 209 -12.48 -6.80 -3.61
CA PHE A 209 -12.89 -5.40 -3.60
C PHE A 209 -13.88 -5.09 -4.71
N THR A 210 -14.51 -3.93 -4.57
CA THR A 210 -15.37 -3.31 -5.56
C THR A 210 -14.65 -2.09 -6.15
N VAL A 211 -14.78 -1.89 -7.45
CA VAL A 211 -14.37 -0.65 -8.14
C VAL A 211 -15.58 0.02 -8.73
N ARG A 212 -15.79 1.30 -8.38
CA ARG A 212 -16.79 2.16 -9.03
C ARG A 212 -16.06 3.13 -9.96
N MET A 213 -16.36 3.06 -11.24
CA MET A 213 -15.88 3.98 -12.26
C MET A 213 -17.01 4.93 -12.65
N PHE A 214 -16.79 6.23 -12.53
CA PHE A 214 -17.84 7.25 -12.69
C PHE A 214 -17.31 8.51 -13.37
N GLY A 215 -18.22 9.31 -13.94
CA GLY A 215 -17.90 10.57 -14.61
C GLY A 215 -18.64 10.72 -15.95
N LYS A 216 -17.96 11.13 -17.02
CA LYS A 216 -18.55 11.12 -18.37
C LYS A 216 -17.60 10.49 -19.40
N ARG A 217 -18.20 9.88 -20.43
CA ARG A 217 -17.52 9.29 -21.57
C ARG A 217 -18.26 9.71 -22.84
N ASN A 218 -17.58 10.43 -23.72
CA ASN A 218 -18.16 10.96 -24.96
C ASN A 218 -19.43 11.79 -24.69
N GLY A 219 -19.35 12.72 -23.74
CA GLY A 219 -20.46 13.56 -23.29
C GLY A 219 -21.56 12.84 -22.50
N LYS A 220 -21.52 11.52 -22.35
CA LYS A 220 -22.55 10.73 -21.67
C LYS A 220 -22.13 10.37 -20.24
N PRO A 221 -23.04 10.44 -19.24
CA PRO A 221 -22.74 9.97 -17.89
C PRO A 221 -22.26 8.52 -17.86
N LEU A 222 -21.25 8.26 -17.04
CA LEU A 222 -20.69 6.95 -16.74
C LEU A 222 -20.85 6.69 -15.25
N ASP A 223 -21.39 5.53 -14.88
CA ASP A 223 -21.40 5.01 -13.51
C ASP A 223 -21.49 3.48 -13.56
N ILE A 224 -20.34 2.82 -13.51
CA ILE A 224 -20.20 1.36 -13.60
C ILE A 224 -19.54 0.86 -12.33
N THR A 225 -20.11 -0.19 -11.74
CA THR A 225 -19.55 -0.84 -10.56
C THR A 225 -19.16 -2.29 -10.86
N TYR A 226 -17.88 -2.61 -10.70
CA TYR A 226 -17.34 -3.96 -10.76
C TYR A 226 -17.22 -4.51 -9.34
N LYS A 227 -17.98 -5.56 -9.03
CA LYS A 227 -18.01 -6.18 -7.70
C LYS A 227 -17.16 -7.45 -7.67
N ASN A 228 -16.73 -7.85 -6.47
CA ASN A 228 -16.04 -9.11 -6.21
C ASN A 228 -14.79 -9.33 -7.07
N ILE A 229 -14.00 -8.28 -7.29
CA ILE A 229 -12.67 -8.43 -7.90
C ILE A 229 -11.82 -9.24 -6.93
N SER A 230 -11.53 -10.48 -7.31
CA SER A 230 -10.93 -11.48 -6.42
C SER A 230 -9.45 -11.67 -6.69
N PHE A 231 -8.69 -11.92 -5.62
CA PHE A 231 -7.29 -12.31 -5.72
C PHE A 231 -7.13 -13.74 -6.25
N ASP A 232 -6.21 -13.91 -7.19
CA ASP A 232 -5.75 -15.21 -7.68
C ASP A 232 -4.41 -15.56 -7.03
N PRO A 233 -4.37 -16.54 -6.11
CA PRO A 233 -3.13 -16.94 -5.45
C PRO A 233 -2.16 -17.66 -6.40
N GLY A 234 -2.63 -18.22 -7.52
CA GLY A 234 -1.76 -18.89 -8.49
C GLY A 234 -0.89 -17.90 -9.26
N THR A 235 -1.43 -16.72 -9.57
CA THR A 235 -0.69 -15.65 -10.25
C THR A 235 -0.16 -14.58 -9.30
N GLY A 236 -0.60 -14.59 -8.04
CA GLY A 236 -0.31 -13.54 -7.06
C GLY A 236 -0.92 -12.18 -7.40
N ARG A 237 -2.04 -12.16 -8.13
CA ARG A 237 -2.65 -10.92 -8.66
C ARG A 237 -4.16 -10.93 -8.56
N TYR A 238 -4.77 -9.75 -8.49
CA TYR A 238 -6.21 -9.57 -8.63
C TYR A 238 -6.66 -9.79 -10.08
N ARG A 239 -7.81 -10.45 -10.25
CA ARG A 239 -8.44 -10.67 -11.55
C ARG A 239 -9.21 -9.43 -11.99
N MET A 240 -8.47 -8.47 -12.56
CA MET A 240 -9.05 -7.22 -13.05
C MET A 240 -9.92 -7.45 -14.30
N PRO A 241 -11.15 -6.91 -14.34
CA PRO A 241 -11.94 -6.85 -15.57
C PRO A 241 -11.19 -6.12 -16.68
N LYS A 242 -11.23 -6.63 -17.91
CA LYS A 242 -10.52 -6.02 -19.05
C LYS A 242 -10.83 -4.53 -19.23
N MET A 243 -12.09 -4.14 -19.06
CA MET A 243 -12.52 -2.73 -19.17
C MET A 243 -11.91 -1.79 -18.11
N LEU A 244 -11.37 -2.30 -17.00
CA LEU A 244 -10.63 -1.48 -16.02
C LEU A 244 -9.15 -1.29 -16.42
N LEU A 245 -8.67 -2.12 -17.34
CA LEU A 245 -7.31 -2.07 -17.87
C LEU A 245 -7.22 -1.22 -19.14
N ASP A 246 -8.33 -1.10 -19.88
CA ASP A 246 -8.43 -0.28 -21.08
C ASP A 246 -8.44 1.21 -20.69
N ARG A 247 -7.43 1.96 -21.14
CA ARG A 247 -7.33 3.43 -20.99
C ARG A 247 -8.21 4.14 -22.03
#